data_AF-A0A1Z4IGP2-F1
#
_entry.id   AF-A0A1Z4IGP2-F1
#
_cell.length_a   1.000
_cell.length_b   1.000
_cell.length_c   1.000
_cell.angle_alpha   90.00
_cell.angle_beta   90.00
_cell.angle_gamma   90.00
#
_symmetry.space_group_name_H-M   'P 1'
#
loop_
_entity.id
_entity.type
_entity.pdbx_description
1 polymer ?
#
loop_
_entity_poly.entity_id
_entity_poly.type
_entity_poly.pdbx_seq_one_letter_code
_entity_poly.pdbx_strand_id
1 'polypeptide(L)'
;MSITINMSRTKRWINMNGKEFNPDGTLKPEARLQMLSEGMSEEAIDDYAQRLKEEFDEWKRLDETSPEPWPIFTAWDFFTPTEKQQFNPDGSLKPEYRESALAQGISENWLQEMERRKKLEVDNYNELSAYYAQRGINFGKEQMEERLASSLTYAQRVQQMEQDLRNFEEPSSLPFDKDTPWF
;
A
#
# COMPACT_ATOMS: atom_id res chain seq x y z
N MET A 1 12.73 16.90 -11.67
CA MET A 1 11.65 16.24 -12.42
C MET A 1 11.27 14.99 -11.64
N SER A 2 10.11 14.99 -10.99
CA SER A 2 9.63 13.81 -10.26
C SER A 2 9.17 12.79 -11.30
N ILE A 3 9.76 11.61 -11.29
CA ILE A 3 9.31 10.49 -12.12
C ILE A 3 8.01 10.00 -11.47
N THR A 4 6.87 10.45 -11.98
CA THR A 4 5.58 9.86 -11.60
C THR A 4 5.46 8.53 -12.34
N ILE A 5 5.67 7.43 -11.63
CA ILE A 5 5.23 6.12 -12.10
C ILE A 5 3.70 6.14 -12.01
N ASN A 6 2.99 5.62 -12.99
CA ASN A 6 1.52 5.60 -12.94
C ASN A 6 1.06 4.29 -12.35
N MET A 7 0.05 4.37 -11.49
CA MET A 7 -0.59 3.17 -10.99
C MET A 7 -1.64 2.61 -11.88
N SER A 8 -1.63 1.28 -11.91
CA SER A 8 -2.60 0.49 -12.62
C SER A 8 -3.62 -0.03 -11.60
N ARG A 9 -4.80 0.59 -11.60
CA ARG A 9 -5.97 0.12 -10.85
C ARG A 9 -6.39 -1.26 -11.34
N THR A 10 -6.24 -1.50 -12.64
CA THR A 10 -6.43 -2.83 -13.24
C THR A 10 -5.48 -3.87 -12.64
N LYS A 11 -4.23 -3.52 -12.32
CA LYS A 11 -3.30 -4.42 -11.63
C LYS A 11 -3.77 -4.76 -10.21
N ARG A 12 -4.28 -3.79 -9.43
CA ARG A 12 -4.88 -4.07 -8.11
C ARG A 12 -6.07 -5.02 -8.24
N TRP A 13 -6.98 -4.70 -9.16
CA TRP A 13 -8.17 -5.49 -9.44
C TRP A 13 -7.80 -6.94 -9.81
N ILE A 14 -6.79 -7.15 -10.67
CA ILE A 14 -6.33 -8.49 -11.05
C ILE A 14 -5.68 -9.22 -9.87
N ASN A 15 -4.94 -8.54 -8.98
CA ASN A 15 -4.40 -9.23 -7.82
C ASN A 15 -5.49 -9.73 -6.86
N MET A 16 -6.62 -9.04 -6.80
CA MET A 16 -7.77 -9.45 -5.99
C MET A 16 -8.60 -10.53 -6.67
N ASN A 17 -8.96 -10.33 -7.95
CA ASN A 17 -9.92 -11.16 -8.68
C ASN A 17 -9.28 -12.23 -9.57
N GLY A 18 -7.95 -12.24 -9.70
CA GLY A 18 -7.21 -13.07 -10.66
C GLY A 18 -7.29 -14.58 -10.44
N LYS A 19 -7.89 -15.03 -9.33
CA LYS A 19 -8.29 -16.44 -9.16
C LYS A 19 -9.42 -16.80 -10.13
N GLU A 20 -10.46 -15.98 -10.17
CA GLU A 20 -11.69 -16.21 -10.93
C GLU A 20 -11.67 -15.58 -12.33
N PHE A 21 -10.90 -14.51 -12.51
CA PHE A 21 -10.91 -13.70 -13.74
C PHE A 21 -9.56 -13.73 -14.47
N ASN A 22 -9.66 -13.64 -15.80
CA ASN A 22 -8.51 -13.49 -16.70
C ASN A 22 -7.93 -12.07 -16.63
N PRO A 23 -6.69 -11.86 -17.12
CA PRO A 23 -6.08 -10.53 -17.22
C PRO A 23 -6.87 -9.48 -18.03
N ASP A 24 -7.85 -9.90 -18.84
CA ASP A 24 -8.73 -9.02 -19.62
C ASP A 24 -10.07 -8.72 -18.92
N GLY A 25 -10.23 -9.17 -17.66
CA GLY A 25 -11.43 -9.01 -16.85
C GLY A 25 -12.55 -10.00 -17.16
N THR A 26 -12.33 -11.01 -18.02
CA THR A 26 -13.34 -12.03 -18.32
C THR A 26 -13.33 -13.16 -17.27
N LEU A 27 -14.51 -13.70 -16.94
CA LEU A 27 -14.62 -14.82 -16.00
C LEU A 27 -14.00 -16.09 -16.61
N LYS A 28 -13.19 -16.80 -15.84
CA LYS A 28 -12.58 -18.06 -16.28
C LYS A 28 -13.61 -19.19 -16.37
N PRO A 29 -13.50 -20.09 -17.37
CA PRO A 29 -14.39 -21.25 -17.48
C PRO A 29 -14.43 -22.13 -16.22
N GLU A 30 -13.28 -22.36 -15.58
CA GLU A 30 -13.18 -23.15 -14.35
C GLU A 30 -13.90 -22.51 -13.16
N ALA A 31 -13.84 -21.18 -13.03
CA ALA A 31 -14.55 -20.44 -11.98
C ALA A 31 -16.06 -20.52 -12.18
N ARG A 32 -16.52 -20.39 -13.43
CA ARG A 32 -17.93 -20.60 -13.78
C ARG A 32 -18.41 -22.01 -13.42
N LEU A 33 -17.65 -23.04 -13.75
CA LEU A 33 -18.00 -24.43 -13.40
C LEU A 33 -18.07 -24.64 -11.89
N GLN A 34 -17.15 -24.04 -11.13
CA GLN A 34 -17.18 -24.08 -9.69
C GLN A 34 -18.45 -23.41 -9.13
N MET A 35 -18.79 -22.20 -9.57
CA MET A 35 -19.99 -21.47 -9.12
C MET A 35 -21.29 -22.23 -9.42
N LEU A 36 -21.38 -22.89 -10.59
CA LEU A 36 -22.49 -23.77 -10.93
C LEU A 36 -22.59 -24.96 -9.96
N SER A 37 -21.44 -25.57 -9.62
CA SER A 37 -21.39 -26.70 -8.67
C SER A 37 -21.78 -26.30 -7.23
N GLU A 38 -21.56 -25.04 -6.87
CA GLU A 38 -21.96 -24.43 -5.60
C GLU A 38 -23.45 -24.01 -5.57
N GLY A 39 -24.16 -24.16 -6.70
CA GLY A 39 -25.59 -23.97 -6.81
C GLY A 39 -26.03 -22.60 -7.32
N MET A 40 -25.12 -21.78 -7.85
CA MET A 40 -25.52 -20.55 -8.56
C MET A 40 -26.18 -20.87 -9.90
N SER A 41 -27.17 -20.06 -10.29
CA SER A 41 -27.78 -20.17 -11.62
C SER A 41 -26.90 -19.55 -12.70
N GLU A 42 -27.08 -19.94 -13.95
CA GLU A 42 -26.33 -19.37 -15.08
C GLU A 42 -26.53 -17.85 -15.15
N GLU A 43 -27.75 -17.37 -14.95
CA GLU A 43 -28.08 -15.94 -15.00
C GLU A 43 -27.38 -15.15 -13.89
N ALA A 44 -27.27 -15.73 -12.69
CA ALA A 44 -26.57 -15.10 -11.57
C ALA A 44 -25.07 -14.99 -11.83
N ILE A 45 -24.47 -16.01 -12.45
CA ILE A 45 -23.05 -16.01 -12.82
C ILE A 45 -22.79 -15.00 -13.95
N ASP A 46 -23.69 -14.91 -14.92
CA ASP A 46 -23.59 -13.94 -16.02
C ASP A 46 -23.68 -12.50 -15.50
N ASP A 47 -24.64 -12.20 -14.62
CA ASP A 47 -24.76 -10.88 -13.98
C ASP A 47 -23.51 -10.52 -13.17
N TYR A 48 -23.00 -11.46 -12.37
CA TYR A 48 -21.76 -11.29 -11.61
C TYR A 48 -20.56 -11.00 -12.51
N ALA A 49 -20.35 -11.82 -13.54
CA ALA A 49 -19.25 -11.68 -14.48
C ALA A 49 -19.34 -10.35 -15.25
N GLN A 50 -20.54 -9.96 -15.66
CA GLN A 50 -20.76 -8.70 -16.38
C GLN A 50 -20.42 -7.50 -15.49
N ARG A 51 -20.93 -7.43 -14.26
CA ARG A 51 -20.64 -6.33 -13.33
C ARG A 51 -19.15 -6.15 -13.09
N LEU A 52 -18.45 -7.26 -12.84
CA LEU A 52 -17.00 -7.27 -12.60
C LEU A 52 -16.20 -6.88 -13.86
N LYS A 53 -16.68 -7.27 -15.04
CA LYS A 53 -16.09 -6.85 -16.33
C LYS A 53 -16.24 -5.35 -16.58
N GLU A 54 -17.44 -4.81 -16.33
CA GLU A 54 -17.72 -3.38 -16.46
C GLU A 54 -16.85 -2.57 -15.51
N GLU A 55 -16.67 -3.03 -14.27
CA GLU A 55 -15.76 -2.43 -13.30
C GLU A 55 -14.31 -2.44 -13.81
N PHE A 56 -13.83 -3.60 -14.29
CA PHE A 56 -12.49 -3.72 -14.87
C PHE A 56 -12.27 -2.78 -16.06
N ASP A 57 -13.25 -2.67 -16.96
CA ASP A 57 -13.15 -1.78 -18.13
C ASP A 57 -13.14 -0.31 -17.75
N GLU A 58 -13.91 0.09 -16.74
CA GLU A 58 -13.86 1.44 -16.20
C GLU A 58 -12.49 1.72 -15.56
N TRP A 59 -11.94 0.78 -14.78
CA TRP A 59 -10.60 0.90 -14.22
C TRP A 59 -9.52 1.02 -15.30
N LYS A 60 -9.65 0.23 -16.37
CA LYS A 60 -8.74 0.30 -17.53
C LYS A 60 -8.83 1.66 -18.21
N ARG A 61 -10.04 2.16 -18.45
CA ARG A 61 -10.27 3.48 -19.00
C ARG A 61 -9.65 4.57 -18.12
N LEU A 62 -9.79 4.46 -16.80
CA LEU A 62 -9.19 5.41 -15.86
C LEU A 62 -7.66 5.33 -15.84
N ASP A 63 -7.06 4.14 -15.93
CA ASP A 63 -5.61 3.99 -16.07
C ASP A 63 -5.08 4.67 -17.34
N GLU A 64 -5.86 4.64 -18.43
CA GLU A 64 -5.50 5.25 -19.72
C GLU A 64 -5.77 6.77 -19.78
N THR A 65 -6.88 7.23 -19.18
CA THR A 65 -7.36 8.62 -19.32
C THR A 65 -7.04 9.52 -18.13
N SER A 66 -6.89 8.94 -16.93
CA SER A 66 -6.64 9.66 -15.68
C SER A 66 -5.80 8.78 -14.73
N PRO A 67 -4.53 8.52 -15.09
CA PRO A 67 -3.69 7.61 -14.33
C PRO A 67 -3.55 8.08 -12.88
N GLU A 68 -3.61 7.13 -11.95
CA GLU A 68 -3.43 7.45 -10.54
C GLU A 68 -1.97 7.83 -10.26
N PRO A 69 -1.71 8.95 -9.56
CA PRO A 69 -0.36 9.35 -9.21
C PRO A 69 0.30 8.36 -8.23
N TRP A 70 1.57 8.03 -8.46
CA TRP A 70 2.39 7.24 -7.55
C TRP A 70 3.50 8.09 -6.91
N PRO A 71 3.22 8.74 -5.75
CA PRO A 71 4.29 9.35 -4.98
C PRO A 71 5.27 8.27 -4.51
N ILE A 72 6.57 8.55 -4.66
CA ILE A 72 7.65 7.66 -4.25
C ILE A 72 8.06 8.05 -2.84
N PHE A 73 7.90 7.13 -1.89
CA PHE A 73 8.40 7.26 -0.53
C PHE A 73 9.50 6.22 -0.27
N THR A 74 10.53 6.67 0.43
CA THR A 74 11.67 5.88 0.89
C THR A 74 11.58 5.68 2.39
N ALA A 75 12.32 4.70 2.93
CA ALA A 75 12.43 4.53 4.38
C ALA A 75 12.82 5.83 5.10
N TRP A 76 13.67 6.65 4.47
CA TRP A 76 14.13 7.95 4.99
C TRP A 76 13.00 8.97 5.24
N ASP A 77 11.93 8.93 4.45
CA ASP A 77 10.77 9.81 4.65
C ASP A 77 10.08 9.54 5.99
N PHE A 78 10.26 8.32 6.52
CA PHE A 78 9.68 7.85 7.75
C PHE A 78 10.58 8.00 8.98
N PHE A 79 11.85 8.37 8.80
CA PHE A 79 12.78 8.60 9.91
C PHE A 79 12.36 9.81 10.73
N THR A 80 12.47 9.69 12.05
CA THR A 80 12.32 10.79 12.99
C THR A 80 13.44 11.82 12.83
N PRO A 81 13.25 13.07 13.28
CA PRO A 81 14.31 14.08 13.26
C PRO A 81 15.59 13.62 13.96
N THR A 82 15.46 12.88 15.06
CA THR A 82 16.59 12.31 15.81
C THR A 82 17.33 11.26 14.99
N GLU A 83 16.61 10.33 14.35
CA GLU A 83 17.24 9.33 13.48
C GLU A 83 17.96 9.97 12.29
N LYS A 84 17.41 11.06 11.73
CA LYS A 84 18.07 11.80 10.64
C LYS A 84 19.38 12.47 11.08
N GLN A 85 19.55 12.75 12.37
CA GLN A 85 20.83 13.22 12.93
C GLN A 85 21.84 12.09 13.11
N GLN A 86 21.38 10.86 13.36
CA GLN A 86 22.21 9.70 13.71
C GLN A 86 22.61 8.86 12.50
N PHE A 87 21.72 8.71 11.52
CA PHE A 87 21.86 7.77 10.41
C PHE A 87 21.85 8.47 9.05
N ASN A 88 22.39 7.76 8.07
CA ASN A 88 22.24 8.03 6.66
C ASN A 88 20.95 7.37 6.12
N PRO A 89 20.49 7.73 4.90
CA PRO A 89 19.29 7.14 4.30
C PRO A 89 19.33 5.62 4.10
N ASP A 90 20.52 5.02 3.99
CA ASP A 90 20.73 3.57 3.87
C ASP A 90 20.75 2.85 5.24
N GLY A 91 20.52 3.58 6.33
CA GLY A 91 20.54 3.06 7.70
C GLY A 91 21.93 2.91 8.31
N SER A 92 23.01 3.29 7.60
CA SER A 92 24.34 3.36 8.19
C SER A 92 24.44 4.48 9.23
N LEU A 93 25.23 4.28 10.27
CA LEU A 93 25.50 5.32 11.27
C LEU A 93 26.42 6.39 10.68
N LYS A 94 26.10 7.65 10.97
CA LYS A 94 26.96 8.77 10.60
C LYS A 94 28.27 8.73 11.39
N PRO A 95 29.43 8.91 10.75
CA PRO A 95 30.72 8.93 11.43
C PRO A 95 30.77 9.93 12.59
N GLU A 96 30.20 11.13 12.40
CA GLU A 96 30.21 12.20 13.41
C GLU A 96 29.39 11.82 14.65
N TYR A 97 28.26 11.14 14.45
CA TYR A 97 27.47 10.62 15.57
C TYR A 97 28.20 9.48 16.28
N ARG A 98 28.83 8.57 15.53
CA ARG A 98 29.61 7.47 16.11
C ARG A 98 30.76 7.97 16.99
N GLU A 99 31.54 8.93 16.49
CA GLU A 99 32.65 9.53 17.25
C GLU A 99 32.16 10.21 18.53
N SER A 100 31.10 11.02 18.43
CA SER A 100 30.53 11.71 19.61
C SER A 100 29.92 10.74 20.63
N ALA A 101 29.25 9.67 20.18
CA ALA A 101 28.69 8.64 21.04
C ALA A 101 29.78 7.85 21.80
N LEU A 102 30.86 7.47 21.10
CA LEU A 102 32.02 6.82 21.73
C LEU A 102 32.67 7.73 22.77
N ALA A 103 32.83 9.02 22.48
CA ALA A 103 33.35 10.00 23.43
C ALA A 103 32.47 10.16 24.68
N GLN A 104 31.15 9.90 24.56
CA GLN A 104 30.18 9.90 25.66
C GLN A 104 30.14 8.57 26.43
N GLY A 105 30.99 7.60 26.07
CA GLY A 105 31.09 6.30 26.75
C GLY A 105 30.07 5.26 26.26
N ILE A 106 29.39 5.50 25.13
CA ILE A 106 28.57 4.47 24.48
C ILE A 106 29.49 3.39 23.93
N SER A 107 29.11 2.12 24.11
CA SER A 107 29.94 1.00 23.67
C SER A 107 29.91 0.84 22.15
N GLU A 108 31.06 0.50 21.57
CA GLU A 108 31.21 0.22 20.15
C GLU A 108 30.26 -0.89 19.66
N ASN A 109 30.10 -1.96 20.46
CA ASN A 109 29.17 -3.05 20.15
C ASN A 109 27.70 -2.57 20.10
N TRP A 110 27.33 -1.61 20.96
CA TRP A 110 25.98 -1.05 20.92
C TRP A 110 25.74 -0.22 19.66
N LEU A 111 26.73 0.56 19.23
CA LEU A 111 26.65 1.32 17.98
C LEU A 111 26.55 0.41 16.76
N GLN A 112 27.31 -0.69 16.73
CA GLN A 112 27.21 -1.70 15.67
C GLN A 112 25.83 -2.36 15.61
N GLU A 113 25.28 -2.74 16.77
CA GLU A 113 23.94 -3.33 16.82
C GLU A 113 22.85 -2.32 16.42
N MET A 114 23.00 -1.06 16.84
CA MET A 114 22.12 0.03 16.44
C MET A 114 22.12 0.23 14.92
N GLU A 115 23.29 0.28 14.29
CA GLU A 115 23.44 0.36 12.84
C GLU A 115 22.81 -0.86 12.14
N ARG A 116 23.11 -2.07 12.63
CA ARG A 116 22.58 -3.32 12.07
C ARG A 116 21.05 -3.33 12.07
N ARG A 117 20.42 -2.93 13.17
CA ARG A 117 18.96 -2.87 13.29
C ARG A 117 18.36 -1.84 12.34
N LYS A 118 19.00 -0.67 12.19
CA LYS A 118 18.49 0.37 11.29
C LYS A 118 18.63 -0.02 9.82
N LYS A 119 19.72 -0.68 9.42
CA LYS A 119 19.86 -1.27 8.07
C LYS A 119 18.76 -2.29 7.78
N LEU A 120 18.49 -3.19 8.73
CA LEU A 120 17.41 -4.17 8.60
C LEU A 120 16.04 -3.50 8.41
N GLU A 121 15.78 -2.39 9.10
CA GLU A 121 14.55 -1.62 8.94
C GLU A 121 14.41 -1.01 7.53
N VAL A 122 15.49 -0.43 7.01
CA VAL A 122 15.53 0.11 5.64
C VAL A 122 15.31 -0.99 4.61
N ASP A 123 15.99 -2.12 4.77
CA ASP A 123 15.86 -3.28 3.88
C ASP A 123 14.43 -3.84 3.90
N ASN A 124 13.86 -4.05 5.10
CA ASN A 124 12.48 -4.51 5.27
C ASN A 124 11.47 -3.56 4.60
N TYR A 125 11.65 -2.24 4.77
CA TYR A 125 10.78 -1.26 4.10
C TYR A 125 10.86 -1.40 2.57
N ASN A 126 12.07 -1.53 2.02
CA ASN A 126 12.27 -1.66 0.58
C ASN A 126 11.65 -2.95 0.03
N GLU A 127 11.80 -4.07 0.74
CA GLU A 127 11.20 -5.36 0.39
C GLU A 127 9.67 -5.29 0.40
N LEU A 128 9.07 -4.76 1.46
CA LEU A 128 7.62 -4.59 1.56
C LEU A 128 7.10 -3.65 0.48
N SER A 129 7.74 -2.49 0.29
CA SER A 129 7.36 -1.54 -0.75
C SER A 129 7.36 -2.18 -2.14
N ALA A 130 8.39 -2.97 -2.48
CA ALA A 130 8.44 -3.70 -3.73
C ALA A 130 7.34 -4.77 -3.83
N TYR A 131 7.08 -5.50 -2.75
CA TYR A 131 6.03 -6.53 -2.68
C TYR A 131 4.62 -5.95 -2.92
N TYR A 132 4.30 -4.80 -2.32
CA TYR A 132 3.02 -4.12 -2.51
C TYR A 132 2.93 -3.43 -3.89
N ALA A 133 4.02 -2.86 -4.40
CA ALA A 133 4.07 -2.30 -5.75
C ALA A 133 3.78 -3.34 -6.84
N GLN A 134 4.22 -4.59 -6.65
CA GLN A 134 3.85 -5.71 -7.52
C GLN A 134 2.34 -5.97 -7.51
N ARG A 135 1.64 -5.62 -6.43
CA ARG A 135 0.18 -5.78 -6.29
C ARG A 135 -0.63 -4.58 -6.75
N GLY A 136 0.04 -3.50 -7.14
CA GLY A 136 -0.66 -2.25 -7.46
C GLY A 136 -0.92 -1.37 -6.23
N ILE A 137 -0.27 -1.61 -5.10
CA ILE A 137 -0.53 -0.93 -3.82
C ILE A 137 0.66 -0.05 -3.42
N ASN A 138 0.41 1.22 -3.10
CA ASN A 138 1.47 2.17 -2.71
C ASN A 138 1.70 2.09 -1.19
N PHE A 139 2.51 1.12 -0.77
CA PHE A 139 2.81 0.94 0.66
C PHE A 139 3.33 2.23 1.32
N GLY A 140 4.20 2.98 0.65
CA GLY A 140 4.72 4.23 1.19
C GLY A 140 3.65 5.31 1.35
N LYS A 141 2.72 5.42 0.40
CA LYS A 141 1.59 6.36 0.51
C LYS A 141 0.66 5.96 1.64
N GLU A 142 0.30 4.68 1.76
CA GLU A 142 -0.53 4.16 2.87
C GLU A 142 0.12 4.47 4.22
N GLN A 143 1.41 4.18 4.39
CA GLN A 143 2.15 4.49 5.62
C GLN A 143 2.18 6.00 5.94
N MET A 144 2.31 6.85 4.91
CA MET A 144 2.28 8.31 5.11
C MET A 144 0.87 8.79 5.49
N GLU A 145 -0.14 8.22 4.84
CA GLU A 145 -1.54 8.48 5.10
C GLU A 145 -1.98 8.05 6.49
N GLU A 146 -1.58 6.86 6.96
CA GLU A 146 -1.79 6.40 8.35
C GLU A 146 -1.17 7.37 9.37
N ARG A 147 0.07 7.83 9.11
CA ARG A 147 0.73 8.81 9.98
C ARG A 147 -0.01 10.12 10.01
N LEU A 148 -0.48 10.60 8.86
CA LEU A 148 -1.33 11.78 8.81
C LEU A 148 -2.64 11.53 9.57
N ALA A 149 -3.32 10.40 9.33
CA ALA A 149 -4.59 9.98 9.91
C ALA A 149 -4.60 10.03 11.44
N SER A 150 -3.48 9.70 12.08
CA SER A 150 -3.30 9.84 13.53
C SER A 150 -3.44 11.29 14.05
N SER A 151 -3.33 12.28 13.17
CA SER A 151 -3.46 13.72 13.43
C SER A 151 -4.68 14.38 12.73
N LEU A 152 -5.51 13.61 12.01
CA LEU A 152 -6.58 14.15 11.16
C LEU A 152 -7.89 14.45 11.91
N THR A 153 -8.59 15.45 11.38
CA THR A 153 -10.00 15.74 11.70
C THR A 153 -10.94 14.70 11.07
N TYR A 154 -12.20 14.65 11.51
CA TYR A 154 -13.20 13.67 11.02
C TYR A 154 -13.32 13.62 9.48
N ALA A 155 -13.44 14.77 8.82
CA ALA A 155 -13.59 14.86 7.37
C ALA A 155 -12.40 14.26 6.59
N GLN A 156 -11.19 14.39 7.13
CA GLN A 156 -9.99 13.87 6.50
C GLN A 156 -9.85 12.35 6.72
N ARG A 157 -10.41 11.80 7.81
CA ARG A 157 -10.50 10.35 8.01
C ARG A 157 -11.50 9.69 7.04
N VAL A 158 -12.56 10.40 6.64
CA VAL A 158 -13.50 9.92 5.60
C VAL A 158 -12.80 9.80 4.25
N GLN A 159 -11.94 10.76 3.87
CA GLN A 159 -11.15 10.68 2.63
C GLN A 159 -10.16 9.51 2.63
N GLN A 160 -9.53 9.22 3.78
CA GLN A 160 -8.67 8.05 3.93
C GLN A 160 -9.45 6.75 3.76
N MET A 161 -10.60 6.64 4.39
CA MET A 161 -11.48 5.48 4.26
C MET A 161 -11.93 5.25 2.81
N GLU A 162 -12.16 6.30 2.01
CA GLU A 162 -12.42 6.15 0.57
C GLU A 162 -11.19 5.61 -0.21
N GLN A 163 -9.97 5.88 0.26
CA GLN A 163 -8.73 5.34 -0.30
C GLN A 163 -8.56 3.87 0.13
N ASP A 164 -8.81 3.54 1.40
CA ASP A 164 -8.71 2.19 1.96
C ASP A 164 -9.76 1.25 1.34
N LEU A 165 -10.99 1.73 1.17
CA LEU A 165 -12.05 1.03 0.42
C LEU A 165 -11.66 0.83 -1.05
N ARG A 166 -10.97 1.80 -1.68
CA ARG A 166 -10.41 1.64 -3.03
C ARG A 166 -9.23 0.67 -3.08
N ASN A 167 -8.58 0.43 -1.95
CA ASN A 167 -7.56 -0.61 -1.77
C ASN A 167 -8.16 -1.94 -1.30
N PHE A 168 -9.48 -2.02 -1.19
CA PHE A 168 -10.25 -3.20 -0.79
C PHE A 168 -9.88 -3.73 0.60
N GLU A 169 -9.55 -2.82 1.52
CA GLU A 169 -9.47 -3.18 2.93
C GLU A 169 -10.83 -3.67 3.46
N GLU A 170 -10.80 -4.58 4.44
CA GLU A 170 -12.03 -5.08 5.06
C GLU A 170 -12.80 -3.94 5.72
N PRO A 171 -14.13 -3.83 5.56
CA PRO A 171 -14.91 -2.80 6.24
C PRO A 171 -14.73 -2.77 7.77
N SER A 172 -14.36 -3.90 8.37
CA SER A 172 -14.02 -4.06 9.79
C SER A 172 -12.64 -3.49 10.19
N SER A 173 -11.73 -3.25 9.24
CA SER A 173 -10.46 -2.56 9.51
C SER A 173 -10.62 -1.04 9.52
N LEU A 174 -11.75 -0.52 9.02
CA LEU A 174 -12.02 0.90 8.98
C LEU A 174 -12.20 1.47 10.41
N PRO A 175 -11.68 2.67 10.69
CA PRO A 175 -11.66 3.24 12.03
C PRO A 175 -13.04 3.62 12.58
N PHE A 176 -14.07 3.72 11.72
CA PHE A 176 -15.48 3.94 12.07
C PHE A 176 -16.38 3.63 10.86
N ASP A 177 -17.69 3.45 11.09
CA ASP A 177 -18.66 3.23 10.02
C ASP A 177 -18.82 4.50 9.16
N LYS A 178 -18.75 4.34 7.83
CA LYS A 178 -18.85 5.43 6.86
C LYS A 178 -20.13 6.27 6.99
N ASP A 179 -21.19 5.67 7.53
CA ASP A 179 -22.51 6.30 7.67
C ASP A 179 -22.72 6.89 9.07
N THR A 180 -21.66 6.94 9.91
CA THR A 180 -21.73 7.55 11.24
C THR A 180 -22.00 9.05 11.11
N PRO A 181 -23.12 9.58 11.65
CA PRO A 181 -23.39 11.01 11.64
C PRO A 181 -22.40 11.75 12.54
N TRP A 182 -21.89 12.90 12.09
CA TRP A 182 -21.05 13.79 12.90
C TRP A 182 -21.85 15.05 13.28
N PHE A 183 -21.82 15.43 14.57
CA PHE A 183 -22.43 16.67 15.09
C PHE A 183 -21.35 17.72 15.36
#